data_AF-A0A831UGB4-F1
#
_entry.id   AF-A0A831UGB4-F1
#
_cell.length_a   1.000
_cell.length_b   1.000
_cell.length_c   1.000
_cell.angle_alpha   90.00
_cell.angle_beta   90.00
_cell.angle_gamma   90.00
#
_symmetry.space_group_name_H-M   'P 1'
#
loop_
_entity.id
_entity.type
_entity.pdbx_description
1 polymer ?
#
loop_
_entity_poly.entity_id
_entity_poly.type
_entity_poly.pdbx_seq_one_letter_code
_entity_poly.pdbx_strand_id
1 'polypeptide(L)'
;MNGRHRDVYGYDPVSGRLTQVGDAITGVVNHFAWNPEGTLARWSNNQPNSYAQVFGYDEEGRLTRIERNGSGTVKVAYEYESNNG
;
A
#
# COMPACT_ATOMS: atom_id res chain seq x y z
N MET A 1 -15.40 -10.87 24.63
CA MET A 1 -16.02 -9.81 23.79
C MET A 1 -15.51 -10.02 22.38
N ASN A 2 -16.32 -10.55 21.47
CA ASN A 2 -15.89 -10.84 20.10
C ASN A 2 -16.10 -9.56 19.27
N GLY A 3 -15.03 -8.77 19.13
CA GLY A 3 -15.04 -7.51 18.40
C GLY A 3 -15.43 -7.73 16.95
N ARG A 4 -16.62 -7.28 16.57
CA ARG A 4 -17.12 -7.36 15.20
C ARG A 4 -16.45 -6.25 14.40
N HIS A 5 -15.27 -6.48 13.81
CA HIS A 5 -14.72 -5.56 12.82
C HIS A 5 -15.75 -5.39 11.70
N ARG A 6 -16.13 -4.15 11.42
CA ARG A 6 -17.05 -3.80 10.34
C ARG A 6 -16.24 -3.05 9.31
N ASP A 7 -15.74 -3.79 8.32
CA ASP A 7 -14.92 -3.22 7.26
C ASP A 7 -15.76 -2.76 6.08
N VAL A 8 -15.38 -1.63 5.49
CA VAL A 8 -15.93 -1.08 4.26
C VAL A 8 -14.87 -1.15 3.19
N TYR A 9 -15.19 -1.77 2.06
CA TYR A 9 -14.28 -1.97 0.94
C TYR A 9 -14.64 -1.02 -0.21
N GLY A 10 -13.63 -0.35 -0.75
CA GLY A 10 -13.73 0.46 -1.96
C GLY A 10 -12.95 -0.20 -3.10
N TYR A 11 -13.52 -0.18 -4.29
CA TYR A 11 -12.91 -0.75 -5.50
C TYR A 11 -12.91 0.29 -6.62
N ASP A 12 -11.88 0.23 -7.46
CA ASP A 12 -11.86 0.95 -8.72
C ASP A 12 -12.93 0.37 -9.67
N PRO A 13 -13.84 1.18 -10.24
CA PRO A 13 -14.97 0.66 -10.99
C PRO A 13 -14.59 0.10 -12.38
N VAL A 14 -13.41 0.42 -12.89
CA VAL A 14 -12.96 -0.02 -14.23
C VAL A 14 -12.18 -1.32 -14.13
N SER A 15 -11.20 -1.36 -13.23
CA SER A 15 -10.29 -2.50 -13.04
C SER A 15 -10.77 -3.50 -12.00
N GLY A 16 -11.74 -3.13 -11.16
CA GLY A 16 -12.20 -3.93 -10.03
C GLY A 16 -11.19 -4.07 -8.89
N ARG A 17 -10.07 -3.34 -8.93
CA ARG A 17 -9.00 -3.45 -7.93
C ARG A 17 -9.38 -2.76 -6.63
N LEU A 18 -9.00 -3.34 -5.49
CA LEU A 18 -9.24 -2.78 -4.17
C LEU A 18 -8.48 -1.45 -4.00
N THR A 19 -9.18 -0.35 -3.74
CA THR A 19 -8.57 0.98 -3.54
C THR A 19 -8.62 1.43 -2.09
N GLN A 20 -9.50 0.83 -1.28
CA GLN A 20 -9.71 1.27 0.10
C GLN A 20 -10.23 0.14 1.01
N VAL A 21 -9.75 0.11 2.25
CA VAL A 21 -10.37 -0.64 3.36
C VAL A 21 -10.51 0.29 4.55
N GLY A 22 -11.75 0.55 4.98
CA GLY A 22 -12.07 1.37 6.15
C GLY A 22 -12.63 0.54 7.28
N ASP A 23 -12.05 0.63 8.47
CA ASP A 23 -12.63 0.07 9.69
C ASP A 23 -13.70 1.06 10.21
N ALA A 24 -14.96 0.65 10.18
CA ALA A 24 -16.09 1.52 10.52
C ALA A 24 -16.24 1.79 12.04
N ILE A 25 -15.49 1.09 12.89
CA ILE A 25 -15.50 1.31 14.34
C ILE A 25 -14.50 2.41 14.69
N THR A 26 -13.29 2.30 14.15
CA THR A 26 -12.16 3.19 14.46
C THR A 26 -12.08 4.39 13.52
N GLY A 27 -12.71 4.31 12.33
CA GLY A 27 -12.59 5.31 11.28
C GLY A 27 -11.22 5.30 10.58
N VAL A 28 -10.38 4.30 10.86
CA VAL A 28 -9.10 4.13 10.18
C VAL A 28 -9.35 3.64 8.76
N VAL A 29 -8.69 4.27 7.80
CA VAL A 29 -8.83 4.01 6.39
C VAL A 29 -7.47 3.73 5.78
N ASN A 30 -7.33 2.57 5.15
CA ASN A 30 -6.19 2.18 4.35
C ASN A 30 -6.50 2.43 2.88
N HIS A 31 -5.55 3.00 2.15
CA HIS A 31 -5.65 3.30 0.72
C HIS A 31 -4.59 2.53 -0.06
N PHE A 32 -4.95 2.11 -1.27
CA PHE A 32 -4.11 1.30 -2.15
C PHE A 32 -4.11 1.90 -3.56
N ALA A 33 -2.93 2.02 -4.16
CA ALA A 33 -2.77 2.35 -5.57
C ALA A 33 -1.98 1.23 -6.25
N TRP A 34 -2.33 0.92 -7.50
CA TRP A 34 -1.80 -0.21 -8.24
C TRP A 34 -1.07 0.24 -9.50
N ASN A 35 0.03 -0.43 -9.83
CA ASN A 35 0.67 -0.28 -11.13
C ASN A 35 -0.17 -0.98 -12.21
N PRO A 36 -0.09 -0.57 -13.49
CA PRO A 36 -0.85 -1.20 -14.57
C PRO A 36 -0.72 -2.72 -14.62
N GLU A 37 0.47 -3.24 -14.32
CA GLU A 37 0.84 -4.67 -14.34
C GLU A 37 0.20 -5.47 -13.20
N GLY A 38 -0.45 -4.80 -12.25
CA GLY A 38 -1.21 -5.43 -11.15
C GLY A 38 -0.45 -5.55 -9.83
N THR A 39 0.78 -5.04 -9.76
CA THR A 39 1.52 -4.92 -8.50
C THR A 39 1.07 -3.69 -7.71
N LEU A 40 1.25 -3.72 -6.37
CA LEU A 40 0.82 -2.62 -5.50
C LEU A 40 1.83 -1.48 -5.60
N ALA A 41 1.46 -0.32 -6.12
CA ALA A 41 2.35 0.84 -6.23
C ALA A 41 2.54 1.56 -4.88
N ARG A 42 1.45 1.68 -4.11
CA ARG A 42 1.43 2.49 -2.89
C ARG A 42 0.40 1.99 -1.88
N TRP A 43 0.78 2.09 -0.61
CA TRP A 43 -0.13 1.97 0.53
C TRP A 43 -0.01 3.19 1.45
N SER A 44 -1.11 3.62 2.05
CA SER A 44 -1.12 4.68 3.08
C SER A 44 -2.35 4.56 3.95
N ASN A 45 -2.35 5.19 5.13
CA ASN A 45 -3.55 5.32 5.95
C ASN A 45 -3.81 6.77 6.38
N ASN A 46 -5.00 7.03 6.93
CA ASN A 46 -5.43 8.37 7.36
C ASN A 46 -5.05 8.73 8.80
N GLN A 47 -4.26 7.90 9.50
CA GLN A 47 -3.92 8.17 10.89
C GLN A 47 -2.89 9.31 11.01
N PRO A 48 -2.93 10.10 12.10
CA PRO A 48 -1.90 11.08 12.38
C PRO A 48 -0.51 10.44 12.46
N ASN A 49 0.52 11.14 11.98
CA ASN A 49 1.91 10.66 11.94
C ASN A 49 2.14 9.36 11.15
N SER A 50 1.17 8.96 10.32
CA SER A 50 1.37 7.88 9.36
C SER A 50 2.30 8.30 8.23
N TYR A 51 2.80 7.32 7.50
CA TYR A 51 3.59 7.50 6.28
C TYR A 51 3.03 6.59 5.20
N ALA A 52 3.26 6.95 3.95
CA ALA A 52 2.98 6.07 2.85
C ALA A 52 4.14 5.12 2.59
N GLN A 53 3.83 3.92 2.13
CA GLN A 53 4.80 3.01 1.55
C GLN A 53 4.65 3.04 0.03
N VAL A 54 5.78 3.16 -0.68
CA VAL A 54 5.86 3.04 -2.14
C VAL A 54 6.68 1.82 -2.48
N PHE A 55 6.18 1.00 -3.38
CA PHE A 55 6.80 -0.29 -3.72
C PHE A 55 7.33 -0.24 -5.16
N GLY A 56 8.55 -0.72 -5.34
CA GLY A 56 9.20 -0.91 -6.64
C GLY A 56 9.40 -2.39 -6.93
N TYR A 57 9.27 -2.75 -8.20
CA TYR A 57 9.36 -4.13 -8.68
C TYR A 57 10.29 -4.19 -9.88
N ASP A 58 10.90 -5.35 -10.13
CA ASP A 58 11.58 -5.64 -11.39
C ASP A 58 10.60 -6.12 -12.48
N GLU A 59 11.13 -6.42 -13.67
CA GLU A 59 10.36 -6.84 -14.84
C GLU A 59 9.64 -8.19 -14.62
N GLU A 60 10.16 -9.04 -13.74
CA GLU A 60 9.52 -10.31 -13.35
C GLU A 60 8.46 -10.12 -12.24
N GLY A 61 8.21 -8.89 -11.80
CA GLY A 61 7.25 -8.55 -10.76
C GLY A 61 7.71 -8.89 -9.34
N ARG A 62 9.01 -9.11 -9.12
CA ARG A 62 9.58 -9.33 -7.79
C ARG A 62 9.77 -7.99 -7.10
N LEU A 63 9.43 -7.92 -5.82
CA LEU A 63 9.57 -6.68 -5.03
C LEU A 63 11.06 -6.37 -4.81
N THR A 64 11.54 -5.27 -5.37
CA THR A 64 12.93 -4.83 -5.24
C THR A 64 13.09 -3.66 -4.28
N ARG A 65 12.01 -2.92 -3.99
CA ARG A 65 12.12 -1.68 -3.20
C ARG A 65 10.89 -1.40 -2.36
N ILE A 66 11.10 -0.95 -1.13
CA ILE A 66 10.06 -0.33 -0.30
C ILE A 66 10.58 1.02 0.22
N GLU A 67 9.90 2.10 -0.13
CA GLU A 67 10.17 3.43 0.43
C GLU A 67 9.11 3.83 1.43
N ARG A 68 9.53 4.50 2.51
CA ARG A 68 8.64 5.21 3.42
C ARG A 68 8.66 6.70 3.09
N ASN A 69 7.50 7.21 2.71
CA ASN A 69 7.24 8.61 2.40
C ASN A 69 6.38 9.23 3.51
N GLY A 70 7.03 9.85 4.49
CA GLY A 70 6.41 10.65 5.55
C GLY A 70 6.66 12.15 5.37
N SER A 71 6.34 12.96 6.38
CA SER A 71 6.60 14.40 6.40
C SER A 71 8.10 14.71 6.32
N GLY A 72 8.64 14.81 5.11
CA GLY A 72 9.93 15.44 4.80
C GLY A 72 11.14 14.53 4.60
N THR A 73 11.03 13.20 4.73
CA THR A 73 12.17 12.31 4.45
C THR A 73 11.72 11.01 3.83
N VAL A 74 12.15 10.77 2.59
CA VAL A 74 12.06 9.47 1.93
C VAL A 74 13.10 8.55 2.58
N LYS A 75 12.68 7.44 3.15
CA LYS A 75 13.60 6.42 3.68
C LYS A 75 13.40 5.14 2.91
N VAL A 76 14.43 4.68 2.20
CA VAL A 76 14.46 3.32 1.66
C VAL A 76 14.49 2.37 2.86
N ALA A 77 13.46 1.53 2.97
CA ALA A 77 13.36 0.53 4.02
C ALA A 77 14.12 -0.75 3.63
N TYR A 78 14.06 -1.13 2.35
CA TYR A 78 14.73 -2.30 1.78
C TYR A 78 14.96 -2.10 0.27
N GLU A 79 16.13 -2.54 -0.21
CA GLU A 79 16.47 -2.65 -1.63
C GLU A 79 17.13 -4.01 -1.88
N TYR A 80 16.61 -4.78 -2.84
CA TYR A 80 17.29 -5.96 -3.37
C TYR A 80 17.82 -5.61 -4.75
N GLU A 81 19.14 -5.70 -4.93
CA GLU A 81 19.70 -5.83 -6.26
C GLU A 81 19.32 -7.22 -6.77
N SER A 82 18.56 -7.27 -7.87
CA SER A 82 18.39 -8.51 -8.62
C SER A 82 19.79 -8.98 -9.01
N ASN A 83 20.31 -10.01 -8.33
CA ASN A 83 21.52 -10.70 -8.77
C ASN A 83 21.20 -11.35 -10.12
N ASN A 84 21.43 -10.61 -11.19
CA ASN A 84 21.40 -11.11 -12.54
C ASN A 84 22.72 -11.88 -12.75
N GLY A 85 22.69 -13.17 -12.41
CA GLY A 85 23.79 -14.11 -12.66
C GLY A 85 23.93 -14.49 -14.12
#